data_AF-A0A0E3XC20-F1
#
_entry.id   AF-A0A0E3XC20-F1
#
_cell.length_a   1.000
_cell.length_b   1.000
_cell.length_c   1.000
_cell.angle_alpha   90.00
_cell.angle_beta   90.00
_cell.angle_gamma   90.00
#
_symmetry.space_group_name_H-M   'P 1'
#
loop_
_entity.id
_entity.type
_entity.pdbx_description
1 polymer ?
#
loop_
_entity_poly.entity_id
_entity_poly.type
_entity_poly.pdbx_seq_one_letter_code
_entity_poly.pdbx_strand_id
1 'polypeptide(L)'
;GSYKTSGAIQDDAVPALKDGRVIITNVRGFTLERAYQVFPDLPNTAEIINLDLESLEDLEKMRTWFQWAPRGAFLIFDETQLLFPKSWREKDLERFDYPGGPEAAHAADRPMGWLDAWTRHRHFNWDIVLTTPNISYIRDDIRMTCEMAYKHSNLAVIGIPGRYKEAQHDAQLNRPPADGTIIEYKRIRKQTFALYQSTATGKTQDTKAGKSLFRSPKLVLLLALLAGTIGFVWYM
;
A
#
# COMPACT_ATOMS: atom_id res chain seq x y z
N GLY A 1 5.93 12.41 -2.93
CA GLY A 1 5.77 11.03 -2.40
C GLY A 1 5.89 9.99 -3.50
N SER A 2 6.13 8.71 -3.18
CA SER A 2 6.28 7.62 -4.19
C SER A 2 4.96 7.05 -4.71
N TYR A 3 3.81 7.55 -4.26
CA TYR A 3 2.46 7.05 -4.56
C TYR A 3 2.17 5.63 -4.03
N LYS A 4 2.88 5.17 -2.99
CA LYS A 4 2.63 3.87 -2.32
C LYS A 4 1.20 3.75 -1.79
N THR A 5 0.80 4.67 -0.93
CA THR A 5 -0.53 4.70 -0.32
C THR A 5 -1.61 5.01 -1.35
N SER A 6 -1.33 5.90 -2.31
CA SER A 6 -2.26 6.22 -3.41
C SER A 6 -2.54 5.01 -4.30
N GLY A 7 -1.50 4.25 -4.64
CA GLY A 7 -1.62 3.02 -5.42
C GLY A 7 -2.45 1.99 -4.68
N ALA A 8 -2.11 1.72 -3.40
CA ALA A 8 -2.85 0.79 -2.56
C ALA A 8 -4.34 1.16 -2.41
N ILE A 9 -4.67 2.45 -2.27
CA ILE A 9 -6.08 2.88 -2.26
C ILE A 9 -6.74 2.63 -3.62
N GLN A 10 -6.11 3.08 -4.70
CA GLN A 10 -6.71 3.04 -6.03
C GLN A 10 -6.91 1.61 -6.56
N ASP A 11 -5.89 0.79 -6.39
CA ASP A 11 -5.78 -0.50 -7.05
C ASP A 11 -6.35 -1.61 -6.17
N ASP A 12 -6.37 -1.45 -4.83
CA ASP A 12 -6.83 -2.50 -3.90
C ASP A 12 -8.04 -2.07 -3.05
N ALA A 13 -7.96 -0.95 -2.32
CA ALA A 13 -9.01 -0.57 -1.38
C ALA A 13 -10.32 -0.12 -2.06
N VAL A 14 -10.23 0.61 -3.18
CA VAL A 14 -11.41 1.08 -3.93
C VAL A 14 -12.19 -0.08 -4.54
N PRO A 15 -11.57 -1.07 -5.20
CA PRO A 15 -12.27 -2.29 -5.61
C PRO A 15 -12.95 -3.01 -4.45
N ALA A 16 -12.23 -3.24 -3.34
CA ALA A 16 -12.81 -3.91 -2.16
C ALA A 16 -14.03 -3.16 -1.59
N LEU A 17 -13.98 -1.82 -1.56
CA LEU A 17 -15.09 -0.99 -1.10
C LEU A 17 -16.30 -1.07 -2.05
N LYS A 18 -16.06 -1.14 -3.36
CA LYS A 18 -17.11 -1.34 -4.37
C LYS A 18 -17.76 -2.72 -4.29
N ASP A 19 -17.01 -3.72 -3.86
CA ASP A 19 -17.53 -5.07 -3.57
C ASP A 19 -18.29 -5.12 -2.23
N GLY A 20 -18.41 -3.99 -1.53
CA GLY A 20 -19.17 -3.88 -0.29
C GLY A 20 -18.46 -4.46 0.92
N ARG A 21 -17.13 -4.63 0.85
CA ARG A 21 -16.32 -5.12 1.97
C ARG A 21 -16.07 -4.02 2.99
N VAL A 22 -15.95 -4.43 4.26
CA VAL A 22 -15.50 -3.55 5.34
C VAL A 22 -14.02 -3.25 5.12
N ILE A 23 -13.67 -1.96 5.05
CA ILE A 23 -12.29 -1.50 4.95
C ILE A 23 -11.79 -1.12 6.34
N ILE A 24 -10.67 -1.70 6.79
CA ILE A 24 -10.01 -1.30 8.04
C ILE A 24 -8.72 -0.58 7.68
N THR A 25 -8.55 0.66 8.14
CA THR A 25 -7.42 1.47 7.70
C THR A 25 -6.98 2.55 8.68
N ASN A 26 -5.69 2.87 8.66
CA ASN A 26 -5.11 4.06 9.29
C ASN A 26 -4.71 5.15 8.28
N VAL A 27 -5.12 5.01 7.01
CA VAL A 27 -4.82 6.01 5.99
C VAL A 27 -5.59 7.31 6.30
N ARG A 28 -4.84 8.36 6.61
CA ARG A 28 -5.41 9.64 7.03
C ARG A 28 -6.37 10.20 5.99
N GLY A 29 -7.57 10.56 6.43
CA GLY A 29 -8.59 11.16 5.60
C GLY A 29 -9.26 10.20 4.61
N PHE A 30 -8.98 8.89 4.65
CA PHE A 30 -9.72 7.90 3.88
C PHE A 30 -10.99 7.48 4.62
N THR A 31 -12.02 8.32 4.54
CA THR A 31 -13.29 8.15 5.27
C THR A 31 -14.42 7.70 4.36
N LEU A 32 -15.43 7.05 4.94
CA LEU A 32 -16.63 6.61 4.21
C LEU A 32 -17.36 7.79 3.53
N GLU A 33 -17.45 8.94 4.21
CA GLU A 33 -18.06 10.15 3.66
C GLU A 33 -17.36 10.61 2.35
N ARG A 34 -16.02 10.68 2.36
CA ARG A 34 -15.25 11.04 1.16
C ARG A 34 -15.39 9.98 0.08
N ALA A 35 -15.47 8.71 0.46
CA ALA A 35 -15.70 7.64 -0.49
C ALA A 35 -17.04 7.81 -1.21
N TYR A 36 -18.14 8.12 -0.50
CA TYR A 36 -19.44 8.42 -1.12
C TYR A 36 -19.43 9.70 -1.97
N GLN A 37 -18.68 10.74 -1.57
CA GLN A 37 -18.52 11.94 -2.39
C GLN A 37 -17.84 11.65 -3.73
N VAL A 38 -16.88 10.71 -3.75
CA VAL A 38 -16.14 10.34 -4.96
C VAL A 38 -16.87 9.24 -5.76
N PHE A 39 -17.53 8.33 -5.08
CA PHE A 39 -18.28 7.20 -5.62
C PHE A 39 -19.69 7.15 -5.01
N PRO A 40 -20.66 7.91 -5.56
CA PRO A 40 -22.01 7.97 -5.02
C PRO A 40 -22.76 6.63 -5.05
N ASP A 41 -22.42 5.76 -6.00
CA ASP A 41 -23.06 4.46 -6.22
C ASP A 41 -22.45 3.32 -5.38
N LEU A 42 -21.71 3.63 -4.32
CA LEU A 42 -21.20 2.61 -3.40
C LEU A 42 -22.35 1.83 -2.74
N PRO A 43 -22.18 0.52 -2.50
CA PRO A 43 -23.20 -0.28 -1.85
C PRO A 43 -23.46 0.23 -0.43
N ASN A 44 -24.70 0.11 0.03
CA ASN A 44 -25.10 0.51 1.39
C ASN A 44 -24.40 -0.32 2.49
N THR A 45 -23.79 -1.45 2.15
CA THR A 45 -22.96 -2.26 3.04
C THR A 45 -21.52 -1.76 3.13
N ALA A 46 -21.12 -0.75 2.34
CA ALA A 46 -19.78 -0.18 2.39
C ALA A 46 -19.52 0.46 3.76
N GLU A 47 -18.43 0.03 4.40
CA GLU A 47 -18.01 0.50 5.71
C GLU A 47 -16.51 0.77 5.69
N ILE A 48 -16.09 1.85 6.36
CA ILE A 48 -14.68 2.15 6.58
C ILE A 48 -14.46 2.38 8.08
N ILE A 49 -13.64 1.52 8.69
CA ILE A 49 -13.18 1.62 10.06
C ILE A 49 -11.84 2.35 10.05
N ASN A 50 -11.85 3.61 10.45
CA ASN A 50 -10.65 4.44 10.57
C ASN A 50 -9.99 4.26 11.94
N LEU A 51 -8.68 3.99 11.93
CA LEU A 51 -7.85 3.82 13.12
C LEU A 51 -6.73 4.87 13.12
N ASP A 52 -6.34 5.37 14.29
CA ASP A 52 -5.27 6.36 14.40
C ASP A 52 -3.94 5.76 14.88
N LEU A 53 -2.83 6.09 14.20
CA LEU A 53 -1.49 5.74 14.65
C LEU A 53 -1.06 6.51 15.90
N GLU A 54 -1.70 7.64 16.19
CA GLU A 54 -1.42 8.48 17.35
C GLU A 54 -2.21 8.01 18.61
N SER A 55 -3.16 7.09 18.45
CA SER A 55 -3.96 6.51 19.55
C SER A 55 -3.40 5.16 20.01
N LEU A 56 -3.09 5.04 21.31
CA LEU A 56 -2.61 3.78 21.89
C LEU A 56 -3.64 2.65 21.77
N GLU A 57 -4.93 2.97 21.90
CA GLU A 57 -6.02 2.01 21.77
C GLU A 57 -6.11 1.48 20.33
N ASP A 58 -6.06 2.36 19.34
CA ASP A 58 -6.16 1.98 17.94
C ASP A 58 -4.89 1.28 17.45
N LEU A 59 -3.72 1.64 17.98
CA LEU A 59 -2.49 0.88 17.77
C LEU A 59 -2.66 -0.57 18.24
N GLU A 60 -3.29 -0.79 19.39
CA GLU A 60 -3.54 -2.14 19.89
C GLU A 60 -4.59 -2.87 19.03
N LYS A 61 -5.66 -2.19 18.60
CA LYS A 61 -6.64 -2.75 17.65
C LYS A 61 -5.98 -3.17 16.33
N MET A 62 -5.07 -2.35 15.79
CA MET A 62 -4.33 -2.69 14.57
C MET A 62 -3.39 -3.88 14.79
N ARG A 63 -2.81 -4.04 15.98
CA ARG A 63 -1.93 -5.17 16.32
C ARG A 63 -2.67 -6.47 16.57
N THR A 64 -3.91 -6.36 17.03
CA THR A 64 -4.83 -7.47 17.31
C THR A 64 -5.94 -7.57 16.27
N TRP A 65 -5.71 -7.06 15.05
CA TRP A 65 -6.70 -6.97 13.97
C TRP A 65 -7.48 -8.28 13.76
N PHE A 66 -6.78 -9.41 13.87
CA PHE A 66 -7.32 -10.75 13.68
C PHE A 66 -8.26 -11.22 14.79
N GLN A 67 -8.32 -10.53 15.93
CA GLN A 67 -9.22 -10.88 17.03
C GLN A 67 -10.64 -10.34 16.78
N TRP A 68 -10.76 -9.22 16.06
CA TRP A 68 -12.03 -8.50 15.93
C TRP A 68 -12.46 -8.19 14.49
N ALA A 69 -11.55 -8.18 13.52
CA ALA A 69 -11.88 -7.86 12.12
C ALA A 69 -13.00 -8.78 11.60
N PRO A 70 -14.03 -8.23 10.94
CA PRO A 70 -15.07 -9.04 10.31
C PRO A 70 -14.48 -10.00 9.27
N ARG A 71 -15.03 -11.20 9.14
CA ARG A 71 -14.70 -12.09 8.01
C ARG A 71 -14.96 -11.36 6.69
N GLY A 72 -14.08 -11.51 5.71
CA GLY A 72 -14.19 -10.80 4.45
C GLY A 72 -13.69 -9.36 4.47
N ALA A 73 -13.22 -8.81 5.59
CA ALA A 73 -12.68 -7.46 5.63
C ALA A 73 -11.43 -7.29 4.75
N PHE A 74 -11.24 -6.09 4.26
CA PHE A 74 -10.03 -5.66 3.55
C PHE A 74 -9.26 -4.70 4.47
N LEU A 75 -8.00 -5.02 4.75
CA LEU A 75 -7.16 -4.27 5.67
C LEU A 75 -6.08 -3.53 4.88
N ILE A 76 -5.95 -2.23 5.10
CA ILE A 76 -4.87 -1.42 4.54
C ILE A 76 -4.21 -0.57 5.61
N PHE A 77 -2.98 -0.96 5.96
CA PHE A 77 -2.19 -0.30 6.99
C PHE A 77 -0.98 0.43 6.40
N ASP A 78 -0.99 1.76 6.50
CA ASP A 78 0.14 2.62 6.15
C ASP A 78 1.14 2.76 7.29
N GLU A 79 2.39 3.04 6.91
CA GLU A 79 3.55 3.11 7.80
C GLU A 79 3.66 1.87 8.72
N THR A 80 3.45 0.69 8.13
CA THR A 80 3.33 -0.60 8.82
C THR A 80 4.51 -0.92 9.76
N GLN A 81 5.70 -0.40 9.49
CA GLN A 81 6.86 -0.56 10.36
C GLN A 81 6.66 -0.02 11.79
N LEU A 82 5.71 0.89 11.99
CA LEU A 82 5.30 1.40 13.30
C LEU A 82 4.33 0.45 14.03
N LEU A 83 3.55 -0.31 13.25
CA LEU A 83 2.59 -1.28 13.78
C LEU A 83 3.27 -2.59 14.16
N PHE A 84 4.10 -3.11 13.26
CA PHE A 84 4.71 -4.45 13.33
C PHE A 84 6.24 -4.38 13.23
N PRO A 85 6.93 -3.79 14.22
CA PRO A 85 8.36 -3.55 14.15
C PRO A 85 9.15 -4.87 14.10
N LYS A 86 10.16 -4.91 13.22
CA LYS A 86 11.08 -6.06 13.11
C LYS A 86 11.79 -6.44 14.42
N SER A 87 11.92 -5.50 15.36
CA SER A 87 12.63 -5.69 16.63
C SER A 87 11.89 -6.53 17.67
N TRP A 88 10.58 -6.79 17.51
CA TRP A 88 9.86 -7.67 18.44
C TRP A 88 10.46 -9.08 18.44
N ARG A 89 10.42 -9.75 19.59
CA ARG A 89 10.79 -11.16 19.75
C ARG A 89 9.52 -11.98 19.94
N GLU A 90 9.64 -13.30 19.88
CA GLU A 90 8.50 -14.22 20.11
C GLU A 90 7.74 -13.90 21.40
N LYS A 91 8.44 -13.67 22.52
CA LYS A 91 7.82 -13.26 23.79
C LYS A 91 7.01 -11.95 23.70
N ASP A 92 7.45 -11.02 22.85
CA ASP A 92 6.74 -9.76 22.65
C ASP A 92 5.48 -9.94 21.77
N LEU A 93 5.38 -11.06 21.04
CA LEU A 93 4.22 -11.43 20.22
C LEU A 93 3.13 -12.17 21.01
N GLU A 94 3.51 -12.97 22.02
CA GLU A 94 2.57 -13.73 22.88
C GLU A 94 1.46 -12.84 23.47
N ARG A 95 1.74 -11.54 23.69
CA ARG A 95 0.73 -10.58 24.18
C ARG A 95 -0.45 -10.37 23.22
N PHE A 96 -0.27 -10.69 21.94
CA PHE A 96 -1.32 -10.57 20.92
C PHE A 96 -2.10 -11.87 20.73
N ASP A 97 -1.76 -12.93 21.46
CA ASP A 97 -2.51 -14.17 21.41
C ASP A 97 -3.96 -13.93 21.83
N TYR A 98 -4.85 -14.77 21.31
CA TYR A 98 -6.27 -14.58 21.52
C TYR A 98 -6.60 -14.68 23.02
N PRO A 99 -7.34 -13.71 23.59
CA PRO A 99 -7.68 -13.74 25.01
C PRO A 99 -8.42 -15.02 25.40
N GLY A 100 -7.94 -15.69 26.46
CA GLY A 100 -8.50 -16.98 26.91
C GLY A 100 -7.88 -18.21 26.21
N GLY A 101 -6.90 -18.01 25.33
CA GLY A 101 -6.11 -19.08 24.73
C GLY A 101 -6.79 -19.81 23.56
N PRO A 102 -6.21 -20.93 23.10
CA PRO A 102 -6.62 -21.63 21.88
C PRO A 102 -8.08 -22.07 21.85
N GLU A 103 -8.63 -22.53 22.98
CA GLU A 103 -10.02 -23.00 23.07
C GLU A 103 -11.01 -21.83 22.88
N ALA A 104 -10.72 -20.68 23.49
CA ALA A 104 -11.53 -19.47 23.32
C ALA A 104 -11.46 -18.94 21.88
N ALA A 105 -10.27 -18.98 21.26
CA ALA A 105 -10.10 -18.62 19.85
C ALA A 105 -10.93 -19.52 18.93
N HIS A 106 -10.92 -20.83 19.18
CA HIS A 106 -11.70 -21.78 18.41
C HIS A 106 -13.21 -21.53 18.57
N ALA A 107 -13.68 -21.32 19.80
CA ALA A 107 -15.08 -21.02 20.07
C ALA A 107 -15.55 -19.71 19.41
N ALA A 108 -14.66 -18.72 19.32
CA ALA A 108 -14.93 -17.45 18.65
C ALA A 108 -14.72 -17.49 17.12
N ASP A 109 -14.28 -18.63 16.57
CA ASP A 109 -13.87 -18.77 15.18
C ASP A 109 -12.84 -17.69 14.78
N ARG A 110 -11.71 -17.72 15.50
CA ARG A 110 -10.60 -16.76 15.36
C ARG A 110 -9.24 -17.46 15.36
N PRO A 111 -8.18 -16.82 14.81
CA PRO A 111 -6.82 -17.28 14.99
C PRO A 111 -6.42 -17.29 16.46
N MET A 112 -5.61 -18.27 16.85
CA MET A 112 -5.16 -18.46 18.23
C MET A 112 -4.09 -17.44 18.63
N GLY A 113 -3.33 -16.92 17.66
CA GLY A 113 -2.27 -15.97 17.91
C GLY A 113 -1.66 -15.39 16.65
N TRP A 114 -0.53 -14.69 16.82
CA TRP A 114 0.09 -13.87 15.78
C TRP A 114 0.43 -14.63 14.49
N LEU A 115 1.25 -15.68 14.59
CA LEU A 115 1.71 -16.44 13.41
C LEU A 115 0.54 -17.12 12.69
N ASP A 116 -0.39 -17.61 13.49
CA ASP A 116 -1.59 -18.29 13.04
C ASP A 116 -2.52 -17.34 12.25
N ALA A 117 -2.66 -16.09 12.72
CA ALA A 117 -3.41 -15.05 12.04
C ALA A 117 -2.83 -14.70 10.68
N TRP A 118 -1.51 -14.47 10.61
CA TRP A 118 -0.83 -14.14 9.36
C TRP A 118 -0.81 -15.31 8.38
N THR A 119 -0.72 -16.55 8.86
CA THR A 119 -0.69 -17.72 7.97
C THR A 119 -2.09 -18.09 7.47
N ARG A 120 -3.12 -17.96 8.29
CA ARG A 120 -4.50 -18.37 7.97
C ARG A 120 -5.42 -17.22 7.56
N HIS A 121 -4.91 -16.02 7.27
CA HIS A 121 -5.77 -14.87 6.93
C HIS A 121 -6.75 -15.16 5.77
N ARG A 122 -6.32 -15.97 4.79
CA ARG A 122 -7.15 -16.42 3.66
C ARG A 122 -8.37 -17.26 4.08
N HIS A 123 -8.30 -18.01 5.19
CA HIS A 123 -9.43 -18.81 5.70
C HIS A 123 -10.59 -17.93 6.20
N PHE A 124 -10.28 -16.68 6.55
CA PHE A 124 -11.25 -15.67 6.99
C PHE A 124 -11.65 -14.71 5.87
N ASN A 125 -11.16 -14.95 4.65
CA ASN A 125 -11.31 -14.07 3.49
C ASN A 125 -10.78 -12.65 3.75
N TRP A 126 -9.71 -12.53 4.54
CA TRP A 126 -9.04 -11.25 4.74
C TRP A 126 -8.02 -10.99 3.64
N ASP A 127 -8.10 -9.81 3.05
CA ASP A 127 -7.06 -9.27 2.18
C ASP A 127 -6.33 -8.16 2.93
N ILE A 128 -5.00 -8.19 2.91
CA ILE A 128 -4.18 -7.31 3.73
C ILE A 128 -3.13 -6.64 2.84
N VAL A 129 -3.16 -5.31 2.80
CA VAL A 129 -2.18 -4.48 2.11
C VAL A 129 -1.40 -3.65 3.13
N LEU A 130 -0.08 -3.79 3.09
CA LEU A 130 0.84 -3.14 4.02
C LEU A 130 1.71 -2.17 3.24
N THR A 131 1.73 -0.89 3.62
CA THR A 131 2.61 0.11 2.98
C THR A 131 3.70 0.58 3.94
N THR A 132 4.93 0.57 3.44
CA THR A 132 6.14 0.93 4.20
C THR A 132 7.13 1.66 3.28
N PRO A 133 7.95 2.59 3.79
CA PRO A 133 9.08 3.15 3.04
C PRO A 133 10.17 2.10 2.74
N ASN A 134 10.29 1.05 3.56
CA ASN A 134 11.30 0.03 3.42
C ASN A 134 10.80 -1.32 3.97
N ILE A 135 10.68 -2.31 3.09
CA ILE A 135 10.17 -3.64 3.44
C ILE A 135 11.07 -4.38 4.43
N SER A 136 12.36 -4.04 4.52
CA SER A 136 13.27 -4.65 5.50
C SER A 136 12.96 -4.28 6.95
N TYR A 137 12.11 -3.27 7.20
CA TYR A 137 11.62 -2.95 8.55
C TYR A 137 10.43 -3.81 8.98
N ILE A 138 9.84 -4.56 8.06
CA ILE A 138 8.76 -5.48 8.36
C ILE A 138 9.35 -6.80 8.84
N ARG A 139 8.70 -7.40 9.84
CA ARG A 139 9.09 -8.71 10.38
C ARG A 139 9.04 -9.79 9.30
N ASP A 140 9.87 -10.81 9.47
CA ASP A 140 10.02 -11.86 8.45
C ASP A 140 8.83 -12.82 8.43
N ASP A 141 8.14 -13.05 9.56
CA ASP A 141 6.88 -13.82 9.65
C ASP A 141 5.75 -13.26 8.76
N ILE A 142 5.61 -11.93 8.72
CA ILE A 142 4.70 -11.25 7.80
C ILE A 142 5.21 -11.38 6.36
N ARG A 143 6.49 -11.09 6.11
CA ARG A 143 7.04 -11.12 4.75
C ARG A 143 7.02 -12.49 4.09
N MET A 144 7.13 -13.56 4.88
CA MET A 144 7.06 -14.94 4.40
C MET A 144 5.62 -15.39 4.08
N THR A 145 4.61 -14.70 4.60
CA THR A 145 3.18 -14.95 4.28
C THR A 145 2.66 -14.03 3.17
N CYS A 146 3.38 -12.94 2.85
CA CYS A 146 3.07 -12.08 1.73
C CYS A 146 3.22 -12.80 0.39
N GLU A 147 2.18 -12.73 -0.45
CA GLU A 147 2.22 -13.29 -1.80
C GLU A 147 3.22 -12.55 -2.69
N MET A 148 3.18 -11.22 -2.71
CA MET A 148 4.06 -10.37 -3.52
C MET A 148 4.34 -9.03 -2.83
N ALA A 149 5.41 -8.36 -3.23
CA ALA A 149 5.71 -6.99 -2.87
C ALA A 149 5.85 -6.10 -4.11
N TYR A 150 5.48 -4.82 -3.97
CA TYR A 150 5.48 -3.85 -5.08
C TYR A 150 6.31 -2.63 -4.72
N LYS A 151 7.32 -2.33 -5.54
CA LYS A 151 8.16 -1.15 -5.37
C LYS A 151 7.68 0.01 -6.24
N HIS A 152 7.21 1.08 -5.59
CA HIS A 152 6.73 2.28 -6.27
C HIS A 152 7.86 3.29 -6.49
N SER A 153 8.00 3.79 -7.72
CA SER A 153 8.96 4.83 -8.10
C SER A 153 8.23 5.96 -8.81
N ASN A 154 8.22 7.16 -8.20
CA ASN A 154 7.56 8.34 -8.77
C ASN A 154 8.29 8.83 -10.04
N LEU A 155 7.59 8.98 -11.16
CA LEU A 155 8.17 9.43 -12.43
C LEU A 155 8.23 10.97 -12.57
N ALA A 156 7.68 11.73 -11.63
CA ALA A 156 7.90 13.17 -11.53
C ALA A 156 9.39 13.50 -11.41
N VAL A 157 10.20 12.59 -10.82
CA VAL A 157 11.66 12.74 -10.71
C VAL A 157 12.37 12.76 -12.07
N ILE A 158 11.74 12.20 -13.10
CA ILE A 158 12.22 12.24 -14.48
C ILE A 158 11.40 13.22 -15.35
N GLY A 159 10.48 13.99 -14.77
CA GLY A 159 9.69 15.01 -15.46
C GLY A 159 8.30 14.54 -15.94
N ILE A 160 7.81 13.38 -15.50
CA ILE A 160 6.48 12.87 -15.85
C ILE A 160 5.58 12.84 -14.61
N PRO A 161 4.91 13.95 -14.26
CA PRO A 161 4.14 14.08 -13.02
C PRO A 161 2.87 13.20 -13.02
N GLY A 162 2.41 12.80 -11.83
CA GLY A 162 1.18 12.01 -11.64
C GLY A 162 1.27 10.55 -12.07
N ARG A 163 2.45 10.08 -12.50
CA ARG A 163 2.71 8.68 -12.86
C ARG A 163 3.75 8.05 -11.96
N TYR A 164 3.63 6.75 -11.76
CA TYR A 164 4.60 5.94 -11.06
C TYR A 164 4.89 4.67 -11.82
N LYS A 165 6.11 4.17 -11.62
CA LYS A 165 6.51 2.82 -11.98
C LYS A 165 6.27 1.94 -10.77
N GLU A 166 5.56 0.84 -10.97
CA GLU A 166 5.40 -0.25 -10.02
C GLU A 166 6.24 -1.43 -10.50
N ALA A 167 7.00 -2.05 -9.60
CA ALA A 167 7.85 -3.19 -9.92
C ALA A 167 7.60 -4.30 -8.90
N GLN A 168 7.06 -5.41 -9.37
CA GLN A 168 6.70 -6.57 -8.55
C GLN A 168 7.94 -7.39 -8.19
N HIS A 169 8.03 -7.84 -6.94
CA HIS A 169 9.14 -8.68 -6.47
C HIS A 169 8.74 -9.56 -5.28
N ASP A 170 9.58 -10.55 -4.99
CA ASP A 170 9.46 -11.36 -3.78
C ASP A 170 9.58 -10.47 -2.53
N ALA A 171 8.64 -10.62 -1.58
CA ALA A 171 8.61 -9.83 -0.35
C ALA A 171 9.85 -10.02 0.54
N GLN A 172 10.61 -11.10 0.36
CA GLN A 172 11.88 -11.37 1.02
C GLN A 172 13.04 -10.53 0.47
N LEU A 173 12.90 -9.98 -0.74
CA LEU A 173 13.87 -9.07 -1.33
C LEU A 173 13.52 -7.61 -1.01
N ASN A 174 14.53 -6.77 -0.75
CA ASN A 174 14.31 -5.33 -0.52
C ASN A 174 14.15 -4.53 -1.83
N ARG A 175 14.46 -5.15 -2.97
CA ARG A 175 14.33 -4.50 -4.27
C ARG A 175 14.01 -5.55 -5.33
N PRO A 176 13.30 -5.15 -6.40
CA PRO A 176 13.10 -6.00 -7.55
C PRO A 176 14.43 -6.45 -8.16
N PRO A 177 14.54 -7.72 -8.60
CA PRO A 177 15.69 -8.19 -9.34
C PRO A 177 15.85 -7.44 -10.68
N ALA A 178 17.06 -7.45 -11.23
CA ALA A 178 17.35 -6.74 -12.47
C ALA A 178 16.66 -7.36 -13.70
N ASP A 179 16.44 -8.67 -13.66
CA ASP A 179 15.85 -9.45 -14.76
C ASP A 179 14.51 -10.07 -14.34
N GLY A 180 13.61 -10.26 -15.30
CA GLY A 180 12.30 -10.91 -15.12
C GLY A 180 11.28 -10.16 -14.25
N THR A 181 11.61 -8.95 -13.76
CA THR A 181 10.69 -8.13 -12.96
C THR A 181 9.52 -7.66 -13.81
N ILE A 182 8.29 -7.97 -13.39
CA ILE A 182 7.07 -7.39 -13.95
C ILE A 182 7.01 -5.92 -13.55
N ILE A 183 6.98 -5.04 -14.55
CA ILE A 183 6.97 -3.59 -14.38
C ILE A 183 5.71 -3.02 -15.03
N GLU A 184 4.96 -2.24 -14.25
CA GLU A 184 3.82 -1.48 -14.75
C GLU A 184 4.03 0.03 -14.58
N TYR A 185 3.56 0.79 -15.56
CA TYR A 185 3.59 2.26 -15.54
C TYR A 185 2.17 2.76 -15.33
N LYS A 186 1.86 3.12 -14.09
CA LYS A 186 0.52 3.49 -13.66
C LYS A 186 0.39 5.00 -13.48
N ARG A 187 -0.84 5.50 -13.63
CA ARG A 187 -1.21 6.89 -13.35
C ARG A 187 -2.18 6.91 -12.19
N ILE A 188 -1.93 7.77 -11.20
CA ILE A 188 -2.90 7.99 -10.14
C ILE A 188 -4.06 8.83 -10.68
N ARG A 189 -5.29 8.32 -10.51
CA ARG A 189 -6.53 9.00 -10.87
C ARG A 189 -6.72 10.20 -9.95
N LYS A 190 -7.24 11.30 -10.49
CA LYS A 190 -7.52 12.51 -9.70
C LYS A 190 -8.45 12.24 -8.53
N GLN A 191 -9.45 11.38 -8.75
CA GLN A 191 -10.40 10.92 -7.73
C GLN A 191 -9.72 10.26 -6.53
N THR A 192 -8.65 9.49 -6.75
CA THR A 192 -7.88 8.85 -5.67
C THR A 192 -7.32 9.90 -4.70
N PHE A 193 -6.86 11.05 -5.19
CA PHE A 193 -6.37 12.11 -4.32
C PHE A 193 -7.47 12.80 -3.49
N ALA A 194 -8.73 12.71 -3.92
CA ALA A 194 -9.87 13.20 -3.13
C ALA A 194 -10.23 12.25 -1.97
N LEU A 195 -9.83 10.98 -2.08
CA LEU A 195 -10.15 9.96 -1.08
C LEU A 195 -9.31 10.09 0.19
N TYR A 196 -8.11 10.67 0.17
CA TYR A 196 -7.21 10.64 1.34
C TYR A 196 -6.34 11.90 1.45
N GLN A 197 -5.69 12.07 2.61
CA GLN A 197 -4.74 13.15 2.87
C GLN A 197 -3.30 12.62 2.80
N SER A 198 -2.53 13.08 1.79
CA SER A 198 -1.18 12.58 1.55
C SER A 198 -0.13 13.01 2.57
N THR A 199 -0.41 14.04 3.35
CA THR A 199 0.49 14.60 4.37
C THR A 199 -0.33 15.16 5.52
N ALA A 200 0.23 15.14 6.74
CA ALA A 200 -0.36 15.78 7.91
C ALA A 200 -0.65 17.28 7.70
N THR A 201 0.09 17.92 6.79
CA THR A 201 -0.03 19.35 6.45
C THR A 201 -0.94 19.64 5.25
N GLY A 202 -1.56 18.62 4.64
CA GLY A 202 -2.50 18.76 3.53
C GLY A 202 -1.90 19.19 2.18
N LYS A 203 -0.60 19.48 2.09
CA LYS A 203 0.08 19.82 0.83
C LYS A 203 0.65 18.56 0.18
N THR A 204 0.03 18.13 -0.92
CA THR A 204 0.60 17.13 -1.85
C THR A 204 1.86 17.72 -2.49
N GLN A 205 3.04 17.33 -2.02
CA GLN A 205 4.30 17.67 -2.70
C GLN A 205 4.78 16.47 -3.52
N ASP A 206 4.75 16.64 -4.84
CA ASP A 206 5.48 15.76 -5.74
C ASP A 206 6.97 15.91 -5.50
N THR A 207 7.68 14.78 -5.53
CA THR A 207 9.10 14.74 -5.22
C THR A 207 9.87 15.53 -6.29
N LYS A 208 10.37 16.72 -5.93
CA LYS A 208 11.22 17.56 -6.81
C LYS A 208 12.66 17.07 -6.91
N ALA A 209 13.06 16.13 -6.06
CA ALA A 209 14.40 15.53 -6.07
C ALA A 209 14.50 14.46 -7.16
N GLY A 210 14.95 14.87 -8.35
CA GLY A 210 15.13 13.98 -9.50
C GLY A 210 16.07 14.58 -10.55
N LYS A 211 16.88 13.74 -11.19
CA LYS A 211 17.66 14.16 -12.37
C LYS A 211 16.70 14.23 -13.56
N SER A 212 16.44 15.45 -14.05
CA SER A 212 15.66 15.66 -15.28
C SER A 212 16.21 14.79 -16.42
N LEU A 213 15.33 14.14 -17.19
CA LEU A 213 15.71 13.36 -18.39
C LEU A 213 16.57 14.17 -19.36
N PHE A 214 16.31 15.48 -19.48
CA PHE A 214 17.04 16.41 -20.34
C PHE A 214 18.45 16.78 -19.84
N ARG A 215 18.84 16.36 -18.63
CA ARG A 215 20.23 16.48 -18.15
C ARG A 215 21.10 15.28 -18.54
N SER A 216 20.55 14.26 -19.20
CA SER A 216 21.33 13.12 -19.70
C SER A 216 21.96 13.46 -21.07
N PRO A 217 23.29 13.62 -21.19
CA PRO A 217 23.94 14.00 -22.45
C PRO A 217 23.67 12.99 -23.58
N LYS A 218 23.60 11.70 -23.25
CA LYS A 218 23.29 10.62 -24.20
C LYS A 218 21.87 10.73 -24.76
N LEU A 219 20.90 11.09 -23.91
CA LEU A 219 19.50 11.20 -24.32
C LEU A 219 19.28 12.46 -25.16
N VAL A 220 19.94 13.57 -24.80
CA VAL A 220 19.91 14.82 -25.58
C VAL A 220 20.53 14.61 -26.97
N LEU A 221 21.67 13.90 -27.06
CA LEU A 221 22.28 13.57 -28.34
C LEU A 221 21.36 12.71 -29.21
N LEU A 222 20.70 11.71 -28.62
CA LEU A 222 19.74 10.87 -29.34
C LEU A 222 18.54 11.68 -29.87
N LEU A 223 17.97 12.56 -29.05
CA LEU A 223 16.87 13.43 -29.44
C LEU A 223 17.30 14.42 -30.54
N ALA A 224 18.52 14.95 -30.47
CA ALA A 224 19.07 15.83 -31.49
C ALA A 224 19.27 15.10 -32.84
N LEU A 225 19.74 13.84 -32.82
CA LEU A 225 19.85 13.00 -34.02
C LEU A 225 18.49 12.65 -34.62
N LEU A 226 17.49 12.32 -33.79
CA LEU A 226 16.11 12.10 -34.24
C LEU A 226 15.48 13.36 -34.85
N ALA A 227 15.66 14.52 -34.21
CA ALA A 227 15.18 15.79 -34.75
C ALA A 227 15.90 16.16 -36.06
N GLY A 228 17.21 15.93 -36.15
CA GLY A 228 18.01 16.17 -37.35
C GLY A 228 17.62 15.29 -38.52
N THR A 229 17.31 14.01 -38.28
CA THR A 229 16.84 13.09 -39.34
C THR A 229 15.45 13.46 -39.84
N ILE A 230 14.51 13.80 -38.94
CA ILE A 230 13.18 14.29 -39.33
C ILE A 230 13.28 15.60 -40.12
N GLY A 231 14.11 16.55 -39.66
CA GLY A 231 14.33 17.82 -40.36
C GLY A 231 14.97 17.65 -41.74
N PHE A 232 15.92 16.72 -41.88
CA PHE A 232 16.54 16.41 -43.17
C PHE A 232 15.54 15.80 -44.16
N VAL A 233 14.71 14.86 -43.71
CA VAL A 233 13.66 14.25 -44.54
C VAL A 233 12.60 15.26 -44.97
N TRP A 234 12.28 16.23 -44.12
CA TRP A 234 11.28 17.27 -44.46
C TRP A 234 11.82 18.36 -45.39
N TYR A 235 13.14 18.55 -45.41
CA TYR A 235 13.82 19.52 -46.28
C TYR A 235 14.05 18.98 -47.71
N MET A 236 14.14 17.66 -47.87
CA MET A 236 14.26 16.96 -49.15
C MET A 236 12.91 16.80 -49.85
#